data_AF-A0A7K6BH02-F1
#
_entry.id   AF-A0A7K6BH02-F1
#
_cell.length_a   1.000
_cell.length_b   1.000
_cell.length_c   1.000
_cell.angle_alpha   90.00
_cell.angle_beta   90.00
_cell.angle_gamma   90.00
#
_symmetry.space_group_name_H-M   'P 1'
#
loop_
_entity.id
_entity.type
_entity.pdbx_description
1 polymer ?
#
loop_
_entity_poly.entity_id
_entity_poly.type
_entity_poly.pdbx_seq_one_letter_code
_entity_poly.pdbx_strand_id
1 'polypeptide(L)' 'EDLPAPRALQQLEVPLLSQSSCQRLYGVAMGQQLPPRTIQDDMICAGYAQGRKDTCKVT' A
#
# COMPACT_ATOMS: atom_id res chain seq x y z
N GLU A 1 26.87 -1.82 14.95
CA GLU A 1 25.66 -2.64 14.72
C GLU A 1 25.39 -2.71 13.23
N ASP A 2 24.98 -3.87 12.70
CA ASP A 2 24.69 -4.08 11.28
C ASP A 2 23.17 -3.92 11.07
N LEU A 3 22.75 -2.99 10.22
CA LEU A 3 21.33 -2.74 9.95
C LEU A 3 20.74 -3.91 9.12
N PRO A 4 19.48 -4.32 9.36
CA PRO A 4 18.82 -5.28 8.48
C PRO A 4 18.75 -4.73 7.05
N ALA A 5 18.76 -5.63 6.06
CA ALA A 5 18.50 -5.25 4.67
C ALA A 5 17.19 -4.42 4.60
N PRO A 6 17.11 -3.35 3.78
CA PRO A 6 18.04 -2.93 2.74
C PRO A 6 19.28 -2.14 3.20
N ARG A 7 19.59 -2.07 4.50
CA ARG A 7 20.68 -1.30 5.14
C ARG A 7 20.57 0.21 4.93
N ALA A 8 20.54 0.67 3.68
CA ALA A 8 20.26 2.03 3.28
C ALA A 8 18.75 2.29 3.21
N LEU A 9 18.32 3.48 3.64
CA LEU A 9 16.93 3.91 3.53
C LEU A 9 16.51 3.97 2.05
N GLN A 10 15.36 3.39 1.74
CA GLN A 10 14.79 3.38 0.40
C GLN A 10 13.66 4.42 0.32
N GLN A 11 13.47 5.00 -0.86
CA GLN A 11 12.37 5.92 -1.14
C GLN A 11 11.79 5.66 -2.52
N LEU A 12 10.51 6.00 -2.72
CA LEU A 12 9.84 5.94 -4.00
C LEU A 12 8.76 7.03 -4.10
N GLU A 13 8.50 7.51 -5.31
CA GLU A 13 7.41 8.42 -5.62
C GLU A 13 6.21 7.65 -6.19
N VAL A 14 5.01 7.99 -5.70
CA VAL A 14 3.73 7.39 -6.09
C VAL A 14 2.65 8.46 -6.17
N PRO A 15 1.67 8.31 -7.10
CA PRO A 15 0.56 9.25 -7.19
C PRO A 15 -0.45 9.01 -6.06
N LEU A 16 -1.17 10.06 -5.68
CA LEU A 16 -2.34 9.94 -4.83
C LEU A 16 -3.51 9.31 -5.61
N LEU A 17 -4.20 8.39 -4.96
CA LEU A 17 -5.43 7.78 -5.45
C LEU A 17 -6.64 8.44 -4.79
N SER A 18 -7.73 8.62 -5.54
CA SER A 18 -8.97 9.10 -4.95
C SER A 18 -9.50 8.11 -3.91
N GLN A 19 -10.12 8.63 -2.84
CA GLN A 19 -10.72 7.79 -1.79
C GLN A 19 -11.73 6.79 -2.38
N SER A 20 -12.53 7.22 -3.35
CA SER A 20 -13.49 6.37 -4.08
C SER A 20 -12.85 5.24 -4.88
N SER A 21 -11.68 5.47 -5.49
CA SER A 21 -10.92 4.41 -6.17
C SER A 21 -10.36 3.44 -5.14
N CYS A 22 -9.87 3.96 -4.03
CA CYS A 22 -9.30 3.15 -2.97
C CYS A 22 -10.34 2.25 -2.28
N GLN A 23 -11.53 2.78 -1.99
CA GLN A 23 -12.65 1.99 -1.46
C GLN A 23 -13.08 0.89 -2.42
N ARG A 24 -13.05 1.13 -3.73
CA ARG A 24 -13.35 0.10 -4.72
C ARG A 24 -12.30 -1.00 -4.74
N LEU A 25 -11.02 -0.64 -4.66
CA LEU A 25 -9.91 -1.60 -4.66
C LEU A 25 -9.90 -2.43 -3.38
N TYR A 26 -10.00 -1.80 -2.21
CA TYR A 26 -9.90 -2.51 -0.93
C TYR A 26 -11.24 -3.05 -0.40
N GLY A 27 -12.37 -2.63 -0.96
CA GLY A 27 -13.71 -3.06 -0.52
C GLY A 27 -14.11 -4.48 -0.94
N VAL A 28 -13.25 -5.20 -1.66
CA VAL A 28 -13.44 -6.60 -2.05
C VAL A 28 -12.34 -7.48 -1.48
N ALA A 29 -12.62 -8.76 -1.26
CA ALA A 29 -11.61 -9.71 -0.80
C ALA A 29 -10.60 -9.99 -1.92
N MET A 30 -9.32 -9.69 -1.66
CA MET A 30 -8.22 -9.87 -2.62
C MET A 30 -7.44 -11.16 -2.31
N GLY A 31 -8.18 -12.27 -2.19
CA GLY A 31 -7.63 -13.58 -1.81
C GLY A 31 -7.67 -13.86 -0.30
N GLN A 32 -7.18 -15.03 0.11
CA GLN A 32 -7.32 -15.52 1.50
C GLN A 32 -6.58 -14.66 2.53
N GLN A 33 -5.52 -13.97 2.13
CA GLN A 33 -4.68 -13.17 3.04
C GLN A 33 -5.08 -11.68 3.09
N LEU A 34 -5.98 -11.23 2.21
CA LEU A 34 -6.37 -9.83 2.10
C LEU A 34 -7.90 -9.71 2.17
N PRO A 35 -8.46 -9.73 3.40
CA PRO A 35 -9.88 -9.48 3.58
C PRO A 35 -10.23 -8.04 3.16
N PRO A 36 -11.52 -7.78 2.83
CA PRO A 36 -11.99 -6.44 2.52
C PRO A 36 -11.63 -5.46 3.64
N ARG A 37 -11.29 -4.22 3.27
CA ARG A 37 -10.99 -3.14 4.21
C ARG A 37 -11.80 -1.89 3.89
N THR A 38 -12.34 -1.29 4.94
CA THR A 38 -12.96 0.03 4.88
C THR A 38 -11.88 1.09 4.99
N ILE A 39 -11.80 1.98 4.00
CA ILE A 39 -10.94 3.17 4.04
C ILE A 39 -11.68 4.25 4.83
N GLN A 40 -11.07 4.70 5.93
CA GLN A 40 -11.62 5.74 6.80
C GLN A 40 -11.40 7.15 6.20
N ASP A 41 -12.12 8.14 6.72
CA ASP A 41 -12.08 9.51 6.21
C ASP A 41 -10.77 10.26 6.51
N ASP A 42 -10.01 9.78 7.49
CA ASP A 42 -8.69 10.28 7.87
C ASP A 42 -7.53 9.55 7.16
N MET A 43 -7.85 8.66 6.20
CA MET A 43 -6.86 7.91 5.43
C MET A 43 -6.71 8.45 4.01
N ILE A 44 -5.47 8.45 3.51
CA ILE A 44 -5.16 8.70 2.10
C ILE A 44 -4.51 7.47 1.48
N CYS A 45 -4.70 7.32 0.17
CA CYS A 45 -4.10 6.23 -0.59
C CYS A 45 -3.10 6.78 -1.62
N ALA A 46 -1.97 6.09 -1.75
CA ALA A 46 -0.96 6.41 -2.75
C ALA A 46 -0.45 5.12 -3.39
N GLY A 47 -0.28 5.10 -4.70
CA GLY A 47 0.20 3.93 -5.42
C GLY A 47 -0.38 3.78 -6.81
N TYR A 48 -0.02 2.68 -7.46
CA TYR A 48 -0.53 2.31 -8.78
C TYR A 48 -1.51 1.15 -8.63
N ALA A 49 -2.69 1.25 -9.24
CA ALA A 49 -3.69 0.17 -9.17
C ALA A 49 -3.20 -1.17 -9.73
N GLN A 50 -2.19 -1.13 -10.61
CA GLN A 50 -1.53 -2.32 -11.18
C GLN A 50 -0.38 -2.86 -10.29
N GLY A 51 -0.12 -2.25 -9.13
CA GLY A 51 0.98 -2.60 -8.22
C GLY A 51 2.36 -2.16 -8.72
N ARG A 52 3.36 -3.02 -8.49
CA ARG A 52 4.81 -2.88 -8.84
C ARG A 52 5.66 -2.00 -7.92
N LYS A 53 5.17 -0.83 -7.51
CA LYS A 53 5.89 0.06 -6.59
C LYS A 53 5.01 0.34 -5.39
N ASP A 54 5.41 -0.16 -4.23
CA ASP A 54 4.65 -0.03 -3.00
C ASP A 54 5.59 -0.15 -1.78
N THR A 55 5.06 0.22 -0.62
CA THR A 55 5.65 -0.04 0.68
C THR A 55 5.61 -1.53 0.99
N CYS A 56 6.68 -2.04 1.61
CA CYS A 56 6.74 -3.42 2.05
C CYS A 56 7.42 -3.52 3.41
N LYS A 57 7.01 -4.51 4.19
CA LYS A 57 7.73 -4.89 5.40
C LYS A 57 8.87 -5.82 4.98
N VAL A 58 10.10 -5.50 5.38
CA VAL A 58 11.20 -6.44 5.27
C VAL A 58 10.92 -7.57 6.27
N THR A 59 10.62 -8.74 5.76
CA THR A 59 10.51 -10.00 6.52
C THR A 59 11.83 -10.72 6.57
#